data_AF-A0A383AFG6-F1
#
_entry.id   AF-A0A383AFG6-F1
#
_cell.length_a   1.000
_cell.length_b   1.000
_cell.length_c   1.000
_cell.angle_alpha   90.00
_cell.angle_beta   90.00
_cell.angle_gamma   90.00
#
_symmetry.space_group_name_H-M   'P 1'
#
loop_
_entity.id
_entity.type
_entity.pdbx_description
1 polymer ?
#
loop_
_entity_poly.entity_id
_entity_poly.type
_entity_poly.pdbx_seq_one_letter_code
_entity_poly.pdbx_strand_id
1 'polypeptide(L)'
;PTPAAAAEPSWTQYVGMYRSRGGERQVMVINEELVVISPLSDNPMTGKSILRPLDEHTFKIEGTGGGPHGELARFELDADGNVLRLYMGVNYSERVP
;
A
#
# COMPACT_ATOMS: atom_id res chain seq x y z
N PRO A 1 -6.28 22.14 3.75
CA PRO A 1 -5.22 21.12 3.94
C PRO A 1 -5.39 20.43 5.30
N THR A 2 -5.91 19.19 5.29
CA THR A 2 -5.98 18.36 6.49
C THR A 2 -4.56 17.89 6.85
N PRO A 3 -4.15 17.88 8.13
CA PRO A 3 -2.78 17.53 8.51
C PRO A 3 -2.45 16.11 8.06
N ALA A 4 -1.29 15.92 7.42
CA ALA A 4 -0.73 14.59 7.22
C ALA A 4 -0.43 14.00 8.61
N ALA A 5 -1.22 13.00 9.02
CA ALA A 5 -1.07 12.36 10.31
C ALA A 5 0.33 11.76 10.43
N ALA A 6 1.04 12.16 11.50
CA ALA A 6 2.28 11.53 11.92
C ALA A 6 2.04 10.03 12.18
N ALA A 7 3.08 9.21 12.02
CA ALA A 7 2.99 7.75 12.10
C ALA A 7 2.19 7.29 13.33
N GLU A 8 1.00 6.75 13.08
CA GLU A 8 0.13 6.25 14.11
C GLU A 8 0.67 4.89 14.60
N PRO A 9 0.81 4.64 15.93
CA PRO A 9 1.21 3.33 16.46
C PRO A 9 0.29 2.17 16.02
N SER A 10 -0.86 2.49 15.42
CA SER A 10 -1.81 1.57 14.80
C SER A 10 -1.32 0.91 13.51
N TRP A 11 -0.28 1.41 12.83
CA TRP A 11 0.12 0.87 11.51
C TRP A 11 0.77 -0.51 11.56
N THR A 12 1.21 -0.95 12.74
CA THR A 12 1.78 -2.28 12.95
C THR A 12 0.83 -3.39 12.49
N GLN A 13 -0.49 -3.17 12.59
CA GLN A 13 -1.51 -4.14 12.14
C GLN A 13 -1.44 -4.44 10.62
N TYR A 14 -0.91 -3.50 9.82
CA TYR A 14 -0.83 -3.64 8.36
C TYR A 14 0.47 -4.28 7.89
N VAL A 15 1.48 -4.39 8.76
CA VAL A 15 2.80 -4.92 8.42
C VAL A 15 2.71 -6.42 8.12
N GLY A 16 3.27 -6.85 6.99
CA GLY A 16 3.24 -8.26 6.61
C GLY A 16 3.46 -8.53 5.12
N MET A 17 3.50 -9.82 4.78
CA MET A 17 3.55 -10.30 3.40
C MET A 17 2.15 -10.46 2.83
N TYR A 18 1.96 -9.93 1.63
CA TYR A 18 0.73 -10.03 0.85
C TYR A 18 1.04 -10.64 -0.50
N ARG A 19 0.26 -11.63 -0.95
CA ARG A 19 0.42 -12.26 -2.26
C ARG A 19 -0.78 -11.94 -3.15
N SER A 20 -0.51 -11.59 -4.40
CA SER A 20 -1.52 -11.36 -5.42
C SER A 20 -1.11 -12.02 -6.74
N ARG A 21 -1.95 -11.93 -7.76
CA ARG A 21 -1.57 -12.33 -9.14
C ARG A 21 -0.38 -11.53 -9.67
N GLY A 22 -0.18 -10.30 -9.20
CA GLY A 22 0.96 -9.45 -9.56
C GLY A 22 2.23 -9.73 -8.75
N GLY A 23 2.27 -10.84 -8.00
CA GLY A 23 3.40 -11.23 -7.15
C GLY A 23 3.21 -10.88 -5.67
N GLU A 24 4.26 -11.14 -4.90
CA GLU A 24 4.36 -10.77 -3.49
C GLU A 24 4.65 -9.29 -3.27
N ARG A 25 4.13 -8.79 -2.16
CA ARG A 25 4.39 -7.45 -1.62
C ARG A 25 4.67 -7.57 -0.14
N GLN A 26 5.63 -6.80 0.34
CA GLN A 26 5.94 -6.69 1.76
C GLN A 26 5.58 -5.29 2.22
N VAL A 27 4.70 -5.19 3.22
CA VAL A 27 4.35 -3.94 3.90
C VAL A 27 5.20 -3.82 5.17
N MET A 28 5.83 -2.65 5.38
CA MET A 28 6.72 -2.38 6.51
C MET A 28 6.58 -0.95 6.98
N VAL A 29 7.03 -0.66 8.20
CA VAL A 29 7.27 0.71 8.65
C VAL A 29 8.76 1.01 8.53
N ILE A 30 9.11 2.04 7.77
CA ILE A 30 10.50 2.52 7.60
C ILE A 30 10.48 4.02 7.79
N ASN A 31 11.33 4.55 8.68
CA ASN A 31 11.42 5.98 8.98
C ASN A 31 10.04 6.62 9.23
N GLU A 32 9.21 5.95 10.03
CA GLU A 32 7.86 6.42 10.38
C GLU A 32 6.90 6.50 9.17
N GLU A 33 7.21 5.82 8.06
CA GLU A 33 6.36 5.74 6.89
C GLU A 33 5.89 4.29 6.67
N LEU A 34 4.61 4.11 6.32
CA LEU A 34 4.10 2.82 5.86
C LEU A 34 4.54 2.62 4.40
N VAL A 35 5.36 1.62 4.16
CA VAL A 35 6.02 1.37 2.88
C VAL A 35 5.63 0.01 2.34
N VAL A 36 5.40 -0.07 1.02
CA VAL A 36 5.22 -1.32 0.27
C VAL A 36 6.40 -1.50 -0.67
N ILE A 37 7.00 -2.69 -0.65
CA ILE A 37 7.99 -3.12 -1.63
C ILE A 37 7.55 -4.40 -2.33
N SER A 38 8.12 -4.66 -3.51
CA SER A 38 8.11 -5.99 -4.12
C SER A 38 9.38 -6.73 -3.69
N PRO A 39 9.33 -7.64 -2.71
CA PRO A 39 10.52 -8.18 -2.06
C PRO A 39 11.39 -9.05 -2.97
N LEU A 40 10.83 -9.55 -4.07
CA LEU A 40 11.53 -10.38 -5.07
C LEU A 40 12.06 -9.58 -6.27
N SER A 41 11.92 -8.25 -6.26
CA SER A 41 12.52 -7.38 -7.29
C SER A 41 14.04 -7.34 -7.14
N ASP A 42 14.77 -7.11 -8.24
CA ASP A 42 16.22 -6.89 -8.20
C ASP A 42 16.62 -5.71 -7.29
N ASN A 43 15.77 -4.68 -7.21
CA ASN A 43 16.00 -3.49 -6.39
C ASN A 43 14.75 -3.08 -5.60
N PRO A 44 14.36 -3.82 -4.54
CA PRO A 44 13.07 -3.66 -3.87
C PRO A 44 12.84 -2.25 -3.27
N MET A 45 13.91 -1.63 -2.77
CA MET A 45 13.84 -0.33 -2.11
C MET A 45 13.77 0.86 -3.08
N THR A 46 14.22 0.66 -4.33
CA THR A 46 14.18 1.69 -5.37
C THR A 46 12.75 1.87 -5.89
N GLY A 47 12.03 0.76 -6.09
CA GLY A 47 10.62 0.76 -6.52
C GLY A 47 9.60 0.80 -5.38
N LYS A 48 9.99 1.28 -4.19
CA LYS A 48 9.09 1.31 -3.04
C LYS A 48 7.95 2.30 -3.25
N SER A 49 6.78 1.96 -2.71
CA SER A 49 5.64 2.86 -2.60
C SER A 49 5.44 3.28 -1.14
N ILE A 50 5.15 4.55 -0.90
CA ILE A 50 4.80 5.09 0.41
C ILE A 50 3.28 5.20 0.48
N LEU A 51 2.67 4.73 1.57
CA LEU A 51 1.24 4.81 1.83
C LEU A 51 0.97 5.99 2.76
N ARG A 52 0.44 7.08 2.20
CA ARG A 52 0.02 8.26 2.98
C ARG A 52 -1.41 8.06 3.49
N PRO A 53 -1.69 8.25 4.79
CA PRO A 53 -3.05 8.15 5.31
C PRO A 53 -4.00 9.06 4.54
N LEU A 54 -5.18 8.53 4.20
CA LEU A 54 -6.25 9.31 3.58
C LEU A 54 -7.56 9.17 4.35
N ASP A 55 -7.91 7.95 4.76
CA ASP A 55 -9.10 7.63 5.55
C ASP A 55 -8.86 6.34 6.36
N GLU A 56 -9.86 5.87 7.10
CA GLU A 56 -9.80 4.62 7.84
C GLU A 56 -9.42 3.44 6.92
N HIS A 57 -8.32 2.75 7.28
CA HIS A 57 -7.70 1.65 6.52
C HIS A 57 -7.38 1.98 5.05
N THR A 58 -7.35 3.26 4.68
CA THR A 58 -7.24 3.72 3.30
C THR A 58 -6.13 4.76 3.17
N PHE A 59 -5.29 4.55 2.18
CA PHE A 59 -4.06 5.31 1.99
C PHE A 59 -3.93 5.74 0.53
N LYS A 60 -3.37 6.93 0.29
CA LYS A 60 -2.90 7.34 -1.03
C LYS A 60 -1.52 6.74 -1.28
N ILE A 61 -1.33 6.18 -2.47
CA ILE A 61 -0.07 5.57 -2.89
C ILE A 61 0.82 6.67 -3.49
N GLU A 62 2.00 6.86 -2.91
CA GLU A 62 3.06 7.73 -3.44
C GLU A 62 4.27 6.89 -3.85
N GLY A 63 5.02 7.35 -4.85
CA GLY A 63 6.21 6.68 -5.32
C GLY A 63 6.55 7.09 -6.75
N THR A 64 7.53 6.41 -7.33
CA THR A 64 7.99 6.64 -8.69
C THR A 64 8.10 5.31 -9.44
N GLY A 65 7.95 5.35 -10.76
CA GLY A 65 7.99 4.15 -11.62
C GLY A 65 6.61 3.64 -12.01
N GLY A 66 6.52 2.35 -12.38
CA GLY A 66 5.34 1.72 -12.99
C GLY A 66 4.26 1.23 -12.01
N GLY A 67 4.16 1.83 -10.81
CA GLY A 67 3.14 1.48 -9.83
C GLY A 67 1.86 2.33 -9.96
N PRO A 68 0.77 1.96 -9.25
CA PRO A 68 -0.49 2.72 -9.20
C PRO A 68 -0.35 3.99 -8.34
N HIS A 69 0.66 4.81 -8.62
CA HIS A 69 0.94 6.03 -7.86
C HIS A 69 -0.16 7.07 -8.11
N GLY A 70 -0.60 7.73 -7.03
CA GLY A 70 -1.76 8.63 -7.05
C GLY A 70 -3.09 7.93 -6.77
N GLU A 71 -3.15 6.60 -6.90
CA GLU A 71 -4.32 5.80 -6.57
C GLU A 71 -4.34 5.41 -5.08
N LEU A 72 -5.35 4.62 -4.70
CA LEU A 72 -5.57 4.21 -3.31
C LEU A 72 -5.04 2.81 -3.03
N ALA A 73 -4.46 2.64 -1.85
CA ALA A 73 -4.33 1.37 -1.18
C ALA A 73 -5.39 1.26 -0.08
N ARG A 74 -6.05 0.10 0.03
CA ARG A 74 -7.07 -0.15 1.05
C ARG A 74 -6.82 -1.49 1.72
N PHE A 75 -6.82 -1.50 3.05
CA PHE A 75 -6.83 -2.72 3.84
C PHE A 75 -8.27 -3.10 4.14
N GLU A 76 -8.61 -4.36 3.91
CA GLU A 76 -9.89 -4.95 4.30
C GLU A 76 -9.67 -5.79 5.54
N LEU A 77 -10.47 -5.52 6.56
CA LEU A 77 -10.40 -6.17 7.86
C LEU A 77 -11.62 -7.08 8.06
N ASP A 78 -11.46 -8.12 8.87
CA ASP A 78 -12.58 -8.90 9.39
C ASP A 78 -13.31 -8.16 10.53
N ALA A 79 -14.35 -8.78 11.09
CA ALA A 79 -15.14 -8.20 12.18
C ALA A 79 -14.34 -8.03 13.49
N ASP A 80 -13.23 -8.75 13.64
CA ASP A 80 -12.34 -8.70 14.80
C ASP A 80 -11.18 -7.70 14.61
N GLY A 81 -11.11 -7.06 13.45
CA GLY A 81 -10.08 -6.07 13.11
C GLY A 81 -8.79 -6.66 12.53
N ASN A 82 -8.77 -7.94 12.13
CA ASN A 82 -7.60 -8.53 11.49
C ASN A 82 -7.60 -8.25 10.00
N VAL A 83 -6.43 -7.91 9.45
CA VAL A 83 -6.28 -7.65 8.01
C VAL A 83 -6.46 -8.95 7.21
N LEU A 84 -7.44 -8.96 6.32
CA LEU A 84 -7.70 -10.04 5.37
C LEU A 84 -6.97 -9.80 4.05
N ARG A 85 -6.99 -8.57 3.54
CA ARG A 85 -6.51 -8.24 2.19
C ARG A 85 -5.95 -6.82 2.10
N LEU A 86 -5.00 -6.67 1.19
CA LEU A 86 -4.52 -5.39 0.70
C LEU A 86 -4.93 -5.23 -0.77
N TYR A 87 -5.74 -4.22 -1.05
CA TYR A 87 -6.03 -3.73 -2.40
C TYR A 87 -5.03 -2.61 -2.72
N MET A 88 -4.42 -2.66 -3.91
CA MET A 88 -3.53 -1.59 -4.40
C MET A 88 -3.95 -1.18 -5.79
N GLY A 89 -4.34 0.09 -5.92
CA GLY A 89 -4.90 0.65 -7.14
C GLY A 89 -6.28 0.09 -7.47
N VAL A 90 -6.90 0.69 -8.48
CA VAL A 90 -8.19 0.33 -9.05
C VAL A 90 -8.01 0.18 -10.56
N ASN A 91 -7.73 -1.04 -11.01
CA ASN A 91 -7.56 -1.30 -12.44
C ASN A 91 -8.90 -1.44 -13.17
N TYR A 92 -9.00 -0.78 -14.32
CA TYR A 92 -9.76 -1.27 -15.49
C TYR A 92 -9.20 -0.62 -16.77
N SER A 93 -9.35 -1.25 -17.94
CA SER A 93 -8.91 -0.71 -19.24
C SER A 93 -9.78 -1.23 -20.38
N GLU A 94 -10.30 -0.33 -21.21
CA GLU A 94 -11.09 -0.58 -22.45
C GLU A 94 -10.95 0.69 -23.33
N ARG A 95 -11.08 0.78 -24.66
CA ARG A 95 -11.24 -0.15 -25.80
C ARG A 95 -10.28 0.35 -26.90
N VAL A 96 -9.70 -0.55 -27.68
CA VAL A 96 -9.06 -0.22 -28.98
C VAL A 96 -10.09 -0.47 -30.10
N PRO A 97 -10.17 0.35 -31.17
CA PRO A 97 -11.29 0.36 -32.11
C PRO A 97 -11.72 -0.99 -32.68
#